data_AF-A0A3D5MM34-F1
#
_entry.id   AF-A0A3D5MM34-F1
#
_cell.length_a   1.000
_cell.length_b   1.000
_cell.length_c   1.000
_cell.angle_alpha   90.00
_cell.angle_beta   90.00
_cell.angle_gamma   90.00
#
_symmetry.space_group_name_H-M   'P 1'
#
loop_
_entity.id
_entity.type
_entity.pdbx_description
1 polymer ?
#
loop_
_entity_poly.entity_id
_entity_poly.type
_entity_poly.pdbx_seq_one_letter_code
_entity_poly.pdbx_strand_id
1 'polypeptide(L)'
;MADDAQNVVTDAVGPETFPFRDLVALIRRAVGSRALLLHVHPDLGLTLGAVVGRMVRDVILTRDEVRGLMAGLLVSASPPTGTTRLSDWLHDNAGVVGRTYRSELARHYA
;
A
#
# COMPACT_ATOMS: atom_id res chain seq x y z
N MET A 1 37.72 -19.31 7.65
CA MET A 1 36.45 -19.88 8.15
C MET A 1 35.39 -19.24 7.28
N ALA A 2 34.88 -19.98 6.30
CA ALA A 2 33.88 -19.46 5.36
C ALA A 2 32.57 -19.25 6.13
N ASP A 3 31.99 -18.06 5.95
CA ASP A 3 30.76 -17.61 6.58
C ASP A 3 29.60 -18.50 6.13
N ASP A 4 29.08 -19.32 7.05
CA ASP A 4 27.95 -20.23 6.84
C ASP A 4 26.66 -19.38 6.90
N ALA A 5 26.46 -18.52 5.89
CA ALA A 5 25.31 -17.65 5.80
C ALA A 5 24.04 -18.48 5.57
N GLN A 6 23.41 -18.91 6.66
CA GLN A 6 22.16 -19.66 6.64
C GLN A 6 21.04 -18.76 6.11
N ASN A 7 20.31 -19.26 5.11
CA ASN A 7 19.13 -18.58 4.60
C ASN A 7 18.06 -18.52 5.69
N VAL A 8 17.61 -17.31 6.01
CA VAL A 8 16.57 -17.06 7.01
C VAL A 8 15.37 -16.39 6.36
N VAL A 9 14.17 -16.77 6.81
CA VAL A 9 12.92 -16.06 6.50
C VAL A 9 12.60 -15.18 7.70
N THR A 10 12.43 -13.89 7.46
CA THR A 10 12.10 -12.92 8.51
C THR A 10 11.08 -11.91 7.99
N ASP A 11 10.26 -11.38 8.89
CA ASP A 11 9.28 -10.35 8.56
C ASP A 11 9.98 -9.01 8.36
N ALA A 12 9.69 -8.32 7.25
CA ALA A 12 10.20 -6.98 6.97
C ALA A 12 9.16 -5.93 7.40
N VAL A 13 9.14 -5.58 8.69
CA VAL A 13 8.10 -4.73 9.27
C VAL A 13 8.68 -3.57 10.08
N GLY A 14 8.04 -2.40 9.95
CA GLY A 14 8.40 -1.19 10.70
C GLY A 14 7.74 -1.14 12.09
N PRO A 15 8.03 -0.08 12.87
CA PRO A 15 7.56 0.05 14.25
C PRO A 15 6.11 0.54 14.37
N GLU A 16 5.41 0.81 13.27
CA GLU A 16 4.06 1.38 13.27
C GLU A 16 3.07 0.46 12.55
N THR A 17 1.97 0.14 13.23
CA THR A 17 0.83 -0.59 12.67
C THR A 17 -0.37 0.33 12.63
N PHE A 18 -1.10 0.32 11.50
CA PHE A 18 -2.25 1.19 11.30
C PHE A 18 -3.49 0.39 10.91
N PRO A 19 -4.68 0.76 11.42
CA PRO A 19 -5.92 0.45 10.73
C PRO A 19 -5.86 1.00 9.30
N PHE A 20 -6.34 0.25 8.31
CA PHE A 20 -6.24 0.63 6.89
C PHE A 20 -6.79 2.05 6.62
N ARG A 21 -7.93 2.40 7.19
CA ARG A 21 -8.52 3.74 7.08
C ARG A 21 -7.57 4.83 7.59
N ASP A 22 -6.90 4.59 8.69
CA ASP A 22 -6.05 5.59 9.34
C ASP A 22 -4.73 5.76 8.58
N LEU A 23 -4.22 4.68 7.97
CA LEU A 23 -3.12 4.74 7.00
C LEU A 23 -3.49 5.61 5.78
N VAL A 24 -4.64 5.38 5.17
CA VAL A 24 -5.08 6.18 4.01
C VAL A 24 -5.30 7.64 4.41
N ALA A 25 -5.85 7.89 5.61
CA ALA A 25 -6.02 9.24 6.14
C ALA A 25 -4.68 9.93 6.43
N LEU A 26 -3.67 9.20 6.92
CA LEU A 26 -2.31 9.68 7.11
C LEU A 26 -1.69 10.12 5.78
N ILE A 27 -1.75 9.26 4.76
CA ILE A 27 -1.26 9.58 3.41
C ILE A 27 -1.97 10.81 2.86
N ARG A 28 -3.30 10.86 2.93
CA ARG A 28 -4.10 12.01 2.46
C ARG A 28 -3.62 13.32 3.08
N ARG A 29 -3.40 13.33 4.41
CA ARG A 29 -2.89 14.52 5.12
C ARG A 29 -1.47 14.87 4.70
N ALA A 30 -0.58 13.88 4.65
CA ALA A 30 0.82 14.10 4.30
C ALA A 30 0.98 14.73 2.91
N VAL A 31 0.25 14.22 1.91
CA VAL A 31 0.32 14.73 0.52
C VAL A 31 -0.59 15.93 0.24
N GLY A 32 -1.30 16.46 1.25
CA GLY A 32 -2.22 17.60 1.07
C GLY A 32 -3.44 17.32 0.18
N SER A 33 -3.85 16.06 0.05
CA SER A 33 -4.94 15.66 -0.84
C SER A 33 -6.33 16.02 -0.27
N ARG A 34 -7.25 16.41 -1.15
CA ARG A 34 -8.67 16.67 -0.85
C ARG A 34 -9.57 15.44 -1.06
N ALA A 35 -8.99 14.24 -1.21
CA ALA A 35 -9.74 13.02 -1.47
C ALA A 35 -10.78 12.70 -0.38
N LEU A 36 -11.97 12.33 -0.83
CA LEU A 36 -13.04 11.84 0.04
C LEU A 36 -12.76 10.37 0.39
N LEU A 37 -12.87 10.03 1.67
CA LEU A 37 -12.67 8.66 2.17
C LEU A 37 -14.02 8.06 2.54
N LEU A 38 -14.54 7.20 1.66
CA LEU A 38 -15.85 6.55 1.82
C LEU A 38 -15.67 5.06 2.16
N HIS A 39 -16.53 4.56 3.04
CA HIS A 39 -16.68 3.11 3.24
C HIS A 39 -17.73 2.58 2.27
N VAL A 40 -17.36 1.56 1.51
CA VAL A 40 -18.23 0.91 0.53
C VAL A 40 -18.12 -0.59 0.66
N HIS A 41 -19.11 -1.31 0.15
CA HIS A 41 -19.04 -2.77 0.03
C HIS A 41 -17.90 -3.15 -0.95
N PRO A 42 -17.14 -4.24 -0.71
CA PRO A 42 -16.01 -4.64 -1.55
C PRO A 42 -16.34 -4.76 -3.04
N ASP A 43 -17.49 -5.32 -3.38
CA ASP A 43 -17.91 -5.46 -4.80
C ASP A 43 -18.17 -4.11 -5.48
N LEU A 44 -18.63 -3.10 -4.74
CA LEU A 44 -18.74 -1.74 -5.27
C LEU A 44 -17.35 -1.13 -5.48
N GLY A 45 -16.41 -1.37 -4.56
CA GLY A 45 -15.01 -0.96 -4.72
C GLY A 45 -14.37 -1.55 -5.98
N LEU A 46 -14.57 -2.86 -6.23
CA LEU A 46 -14.09 -3.54 -7.43
C LEU A 46 -14.71 -2.97 -8.71
N THR A 47 -16.03 -2.71 -8.68
CA THR A 47 -16.74 -2.15 -9.84
C THR A 47 -16.24 -0.75 -10.17
N LEU A 48 -16.09 0.12 -9.16
CA LEU A 48 -15.53 1.46 -9.34
C LEU A 48 -14.06 1.40 -9.82
N GLY A 49 -13.27 0.48 -9.26
CA GLY A 49 -11.89 0.24 -9.70
C GLY A 49 -11.81 -0.17 -11.17
N ALA A 50 -12.72 -1.02 -11.65
CA ALA A 50 -12.80 -1.42 -13.05
C ALA A 50 -13.15 -0.25 -13.98
N VAL A 51 -14.09 0.62 -13.57
CA VAL A 51 -14.45 1.83 -14.33
C VAL A 51 -13.24 2.76 -14.45
N VAL A 52 -12.58 3.06 -13.32
CA VAL A 52 -11.37 3.90 -13.31
C VAL A 52 -10.25 3.28 -14.15
N GLY A 53 -10.03 1.96 -14.00
CA GLY A 53 -9.05 1.22 -14.79
C GLY A 53 -9.29 1.32 -16.28
N ARG A 54 -10.55 1.25 -16.74
CA ARG A 54 -10.87 1.44 -18.15
C ARG A 54 -10.55 2.85 -18.65
N MET A 55 -10.75 3.87 -17.81
CA MET A 55 -10.44 5.27 -18.14
C MET A 55 -8.94 5.51 -18.27
N VAL A 56 -8.13 4.94 -17.38
CA VAL A 56 -6.66 5.06 -17.43
C VAL A 56 -5.98 3.96 -18.26
N ARG A 57 -6.76 3.05 -18.84
CA ARG A 57 -6.32 1.86 -19.60
C ARG A 57 -5.35 0.98 -18.81
N ASP A 58 -5.71 0.70 -17.56
CA ASP A 58 -4.89 -0.05 -16.62
C ASP A 58 -5.71 -0.94 -15.68
N VAL A 59 -5.01 -1.79 -14.94
CA VAL A 59 -5.59 -2.61 -13.86
C VAL A 59 -5.35 -1.90 -12.53
N ILE A 60 -6.42 -1.34 -11.95
CA ILE A 60 -6.35 -0.58 -10.69
C ILE A 60 -6.50 -1.47 -9.46
N LEU A 61 -7.39 -2.47 -9.53
CA LEU A 61 -7.74 -3.29 -8.38
C LEU A 61 -8.25 -4.66 -8.83
N THR A 62 -7.75 -5.72 -8.21
CA THR A 62 -8.20 -7.09 -8.44
C THR A 62 -8.99 -7.63 -7.26
N ARG A 63 -9.84 -8.64 -7.52
CA ARG A 63 -10.62 -9.30 -6.46
C ARG A 63 -9.73 -10.00 -5.42
N ASP A 64 -8.59 -10.52 -5.86
CA ASP A 64 -7.65 -11.23 -4.98
C ASP A 64 -6.89 -10.25 -4.08
N GLU A 65 -6.49 -9.08 -4.57
CA GLU A 65 -5.89 -8.02 -3.74
C GLU A 65 -6.86 -7.51 -2.68
N VAL A 66 -8.13 -7.28 -3.04
CA VAL A 66 -9.15 -6.85 -2.06
C VAL A 66 -9.35 -7.92 -1.00
N ARG A 67 -9.46 -9.20 -1.41
CA ARG A 67 -9.62 -10.31 -0.47
C ARG A 67 -8.39 -10.43 0.45
N GLY A 68 -7.19 -10.36 -0.09
CA GLY A 68 -5.94 -10.46 0.66
C GLY A 68 -5.77 -9.32 1.66
N LEU A 69 -6.08 -8.09 1.25
CA LEU A 69 -6.07 -6.92 2.13
C LEU A 69 -7.08 -7.08 3.28
N MET A 70 -8.31 -7.49 2.97
CA MET A 70 -9.36 -7.69 3.97
C MET A 70 -9.08 -8.84 4.93
N ALA A 71 -8.29 -9.83 4.52
CA ALA A 71 -7.87 -10.94 5.37
C ALA A 71 -6.84 -10.53 6.45
N GLY A 72 -6.37 -9.27 6.46
CA GLY A 72 -5.46 -8.77 7.50
C GLY A 72 -4.05 -9.33 7.41
N LEU A 73 -3.64 -9.86 6.24
CA LEU A 73 -2.38 -10.56 6.03
C LEU A 73 -1.14 -9.64 6.02
N LEU A 74 -1.34 -8.32 6.14
CA LEU A 74 -0.27 -7.30 6.10
C LEU A 74 0.20 -6.87 7.49
N VAL A 75 -0.20 -7.57 8.55
CA VAL A 75 0.20 -7.28 9.92
C VAL A 75 1.01 -8.45 10.46
N SER A 76 2.22 -8.17 10.96
CA SER A 76 3.04 -9.15 11.65
C SER A 76 2.84 -9.07 13.17
N ALA A 77 2.89 -10.22 13.83
CA ALA A 77 2.97 -10.32 15.30
C ALA A 77 4.42 -10.29 15.81
N SER A 78 5.41 -10.32 14.91
CA SER A 78 6.83 -10.26 15.22
C SER A 78 7.24 -8.85 15.65
N PRO A 79 8.31 -8.69 16.46
CA PRO A 79 8.89 -7.38 16.74
C PRO A 79 9.32 -6.66 15.46
N PRO A 80 9.29 -5.31 15.43
CA PRO A 80 9.79 -4.53 14.31
C PRO A 80 11.23 -4.90 13.94
N THR A 81 11.48 -5.20 12.68
CA THR A 81 12.82 -5.46 12.14
C THR A 81 13.42 -4.23 11.49
N GLY A 82 12.57 -3.28 11.08
CA GLY A 82 12.95 -1.95 10.61
C GLY A 82 12.75 -0.87 11.69
N THR A 83 13.54 0.19 11.60
CA THR A 83 13.46 1.35 12.50
C THR A 83 12.72 2.55 11.90
N THR A 84 12.50 2.53 10.58
CA THR A 84 11.86 3.65 9.86
C THR A 84 10.37 3.71 10.18
N ARG A 85 9.93 4.84 10.72
CA ARG A 85 8.52 5.16 10.92
C ARG A 85 7.92 5.63 9.59
N LEU A 86 6.79 5.04 9.20
CA LEU A 86 6.13 5.39 7.95
C LEU A 86 5.59 6.82 7.98
N SER A 87 5.12 7.27 9.15
CA SER A 87 4.61 8.63 9.35
C SER A 87 5.68 9.69 9.09
N ASP A 88 6.88 9.51 9.64
CA ASP A 88 8.02 10.41 9.44
C ASP A 88 8.49 10.38 7.98
N TRP A 89 8.65 9.18 7.40
CA TRP A 89 9.05 9.04 6.00
C TRP A 89 8.05 9.71 5.05
N LEU A 90 6.74 9.58 5.28
CA LEU A 90 5.71 10.25 4.49
C LEU A 90 5.77 11.77 4.61
N HIS A 91 6.10 12.30 5.78
CA HIS A 91 6.28 13.73 5.99
C HIS A 91 7.45 14.26 5.14
N ASP A 92 8.60 13.59 5.23
CA ASP A 92 9.82 13.98 4.50
C ASP A 92 9.66 13.85 2.98
N ASN A 93 8.81 12.92 2.51
CA ASN A 93 8.60 12.62 1.09
C ASN A 93 7.27 13.15 0.53
N ALA A 94 6.55 13.98 1.30
CA ALA A 94 5.25 14.52 0.90
C ALA A 94 5.27 15.23 -0.47
N GLY A 95 6.39 15.88 -0.80
CA GLY A 95 6.58 16.61 -2.07
C GLY A 95 6.80 15.74 -3.31
N VAL A 96 6.91 14.41 -3.16
CA VAL A 96 7.15 13.46 -4.27
C VAL A 96 6.10 12.35 -4.35
N VAL A 97 5.57 11.91 -3.21
CA VAL A 97 4.58 10.82 -3.15
C VAL A 97 3.30 11.22 -3.89
N GLY A 98 2.80 10.33 -4.74
CA GLY A 98 1.51 10.50 -5.43
C GLY A 98 1.49 11.56 -6.55
N ARG A 99 2.62 12.16 -6.91
CA ARG A 99 2.69 13.21 -7.94
C ARG A 99 2.45 12.74 -9.36
N THR A 100 2.60 11.45 -9.62
CA THR A 100 2.41 10.89 -10.96
C THR A 100 1.86 9.49 -10.84
N TYR A 101 0.86 9.19 -11.65
CA TYR A 101 0.34 7.84 -11.78
C TYR A 101 1.41 6.90 -12.34
N ARG A 102 1.50 5.68 -11.79
CA ARG A 102 2.42 4.63 -12.23
C ARG A 102 1.58 3.46 -12.67
N SER A 103 1.61 3.15 -13.97
CA SER A 103 0.74 2.12 -14.53
C SER A 103 1.31 0.72 -14.29
N GLU A 104 0.45 -0.22 -13.90
CA GLU A 104 0.85 -1.61 -13.67
C GLU A 104 1.16 -2.31 -15.00
N LEU A 105 0.28 -2.16 -15.99
CA LEU A 105 0.50 -2.74 -17.32
C LEU A 105 1.76 -2.17 -17.99
N ALA A 106 1.96 -0.85 -17.93
CA ALA A 106 3.15 -0.24 -18.53
C ALA A 106 4.45 -0.59 -17.80
N ARG A 107 4.39 -0.98 -16.52
CA ARG A 107 5.58 -1.36 -15.76
C ARG A 107 6.05 -2.78 -16.09
N HIS A 108 5.13 -3.70 -16.34
CA HIS A 108 5.45 -5.13 -16.49
C HIS A 108 5.34 -5.66 -17.92
N TYR A 109 4.66 -4.96 -18.82
CA TYR A 109 4.34 -5.47 -20.17
C TYR A 109 4.61 -4.46 -21.29
N ALA A 110 5.42 -3.43 -21.04
CA ALA A 110 5.86 -2.47 -22.06
C ALA A 110 7.10 -2.95 -22.83
#